data_AF-A0A1H3SNF5-F1
#
_entry.id   AF-A0A1H3SNF5-F1
#
_cell.length_a   1.000
_cell.length_b   1.000
_cell.length_c   1.000
_cell.angle_alpha   90.00
_cell.angle_beta   90.00
_cell.angle_gamma   90.00
#
_symmetry.space_group_name_H-M   'P 1'
#
loop_
_entity.id
_entity.type
_entity.pdbx_description
1 polymer ?
#
loop_
_entity_poly.entity_id
_entity_poly.type
_entity_poly.pdbx_seq_one_letter_code
_entity_poly.pdbx_strand_id
1 'polypeptide(L)' 'MPKILLNLKFWALAIGVVWIVVITAVIMKDPAFAHGVK' A
#
# COMPACT_ATOMS: atom_id res chain seq x y z
N MET A 1 -2.69 -7.12 -25.46
CA MET A 1 -2.64 -6.70 -24.04
C MET A 1 -1.35 -5.92 -23.80
N PRO A 2 -1.39 -4.76 -23.13
CA PRO A 2 -0.18 -4.01 -22.81
C PRO A 2 0.76 -4.89 -21.96
N LYS A 3 1.96 -5.19 -22.46
CA LYS A 3 2.94 -6.06 -21.78
C LYS A 3 3.35 -5.53 -20.39
N ILE A 4 3.11 -4.26 -20.12
CA ILE A 4 3.39 -3.61 -18.82
C ILE A 4 2.50 -4.15 -17.70
N LEU A 5 1.26 -4.56 -18.03
CA LEU A 5 0.31 -5.15 -17.08
C LEU A 5 0.64 -6.62 -16.73
N LEU A 6 1.65 -7.21 -17.37
CA LEU A 6 2.20 -8.52 -17.02
C LEU A 6 3.60 -8.39 -16.41
N ASN A 7 4.10 -7.16 -16.23
CA ASN A 7 5.44 -6.92 -15.73
C ASN A 7 5.46 -7.03 -14.21
N LEU A 8 6.18 -8.02 -13.69
CA LEU A 8 6.30 -8.27 -12.25
C LEU A 8 6.84 -7.05 -11.49
N LYS A 9 7.76 -6.29 -12.08
CA LYS A 9 8.31 -5.07 -11.46
C LYS A 9 7.25 -3.99 -11.32
N PHE A 10 6.37 -3.85 -12.33
CA PHE A 10 5.25 -2.91 -12.28
C PHE A 10 4.27 -3.30 -11.17
N TRP A 11 3.90 -4.58 -11.06
CA TRP A 11 3.01 -5.06 -10.01
C TRP A 11 3.62 -4.97 -8.61
N ALA A 12 4.91 -5.27 -8.46
CA ALA A 12 5.61 -5.10 -7.19
C ALA A 12 5.55 -3.64 -6.71
N LEU A 13 5.80 -2.67 -7.61
CA LEU A 13 5.68 -1.25 -7.30
C LEU A 13 4.23 -0.87 -6.99
N ALA A 14 3.27 -1.31 -7.81
CA ALA A 14 1.85 -1.00 -7.63
C ALA A 14 1.32 -1.51 -6.28
N ILE A 15 1.65 -2.75 -5.91
CA ILE A 15 1.25 -3.34 -4.62
C ILE A 15 1.90 -2.58 -3.45
N GLY A 16 3.18 -2.22 -3.57
CA GLY A 16 3.87 -1.41 -2.55
C GLY A 16 3.21 -0.05 -2.34
N VAL A 17 2.89 0.66 -3.42
CA VAL A 17 2.20 1.96 -3.35
C VAL A 17 0.81 1.82 -2.74
N VAL A 18 0.04 0.81 -3.16
CA VAL A 18 -1.30 0.53 -2.60
C VAL A 18 -1.20 0.27 -1.10
N TRP A 19 -0.23 -0.54 -0.66
CA TRP A 19 -0.03 -0.84 0.76
C TRP A 19 0.26 0.41 1.59
N ILE A 20 1.15 1.28 1.09
CA ILE A 20 1.47 2.56 1.75
C ILE A 20 0.21 3.41 1.90
N VAL A 21 -0.57 3.58 0.82
CA VAL A 21 -1.80 4.38 0.84
C VAL A 21 -2.81 3.82 1.85
N VAL A 22 -2.96 2.49 1.90
CA VAL A 22 -3.86 1.84 2.85
C VAL A 22 -3.42 2.09 4.30
N ILE A 23 -2.14 1.88 4.63
CA ILE A 23 -1.63 2.15 5.98
C ILE A 23 -1.84 3.63 6.35
N THR A 24 -1.50 4.55 5.44
CA THR A 24 -1.69 5.98 5.67
C THR A 24 -3.17 6.30 5.93
N ALA A 25 -4.10 5.71 5.17
CA ALA A 25 -5.53 5.90 5.37
C ALA A 25 -6.01 5.34 6.72
N VAL A 26 -5.48 4.20 7.16
CA VAL A 26 -5.80 3.62 8.47
C VAL A 26 -5.29 4.54 9.59
N ILE A 27 -4.04 5.01 9.52
CA ILE A 27 -3.46 5.92 10.52
C ILE A 27 -4.22 7.25 10.57
N MET A 28 -4.65 7.79 9.43
CA MET A 28 -5.45 9.02 9.43
C MET A 28 -6.81 8.85 10.11
N LYS A 29 -7.42 7.66 10.01
CA LYS A 29 -8.71 7.37 10.65
C LYS A 29 -8.56 6.98 12.12
N ASP A 30 -7.48 6.30 12.45
CA ASP A 30 -7.13 5.88 13.81
C ASP A 30 -5.63 6.11 14.05
N PRO A 31 -5.26 7.31 14.56
CA PRO A 31 -3.86 7.64 14.84
C PRO A 31 -3.22 6.71 15.88
N ALA A 32 -4.02 6.06 16.73
CA ALA A 32 -3.52 5.11 17.72
C ALA A 32 -2.94 3.85 17.07
N PHE A 33 -3.38 3.50 15.85
CA PHE A 33 -2.85 2.39 15.07
C PHE A 33 -1.33 2.53 14.81
N ALA A 34 -0.82 3.75 14.70
CA ALA A 34 0.61 4.01 14.50
C ALA A 34 1.48 3.71 15.74
N HIS A 35 0.88 3.72 16.94
CA HIS A 35 1.58 3.50 18.19
C HIS A 35 1.63 2.01 18.62
N GLY A 36 0.97 1.13 17.85
CA GLY A 36 0.83 -0.29 18.18
C GLY A 36 -0.26 -0.53 19.22
N VAL A 37 -0.98 -1.65 19.08
CA VAL A 37 -1.89 -2.15 20.12
C VAL A 37 -1.06 -2.43 21.37
N LYS A 38 -1.40 -1.81 22.50
CA LYS A 38 -0.79 -2.11 23.81
C LYS A 38 -1.01 -3.57 24.20
#